data_AF-A0A258FIA7-F1
#
_entry.id   AF-A0A258FIA7-F1
#
_cell.length_a   1.000
_cell.length_b   1.000
_cell.length_c   1.000
_cell.angle_alpha   90.00
_cell.angle_beta   90.00
_cell.angle_gamma   90.00
#
_symmetry.space_group_name_H-M   'P 1'
#
loop_
_entity.id
_entity.type
_entity.pdbx_description
1 polymer ?
#
loop_
_entity_poly.entity_id
_entity_poly.type
_entity_poly.pdbx_seq_one_letter_code
_entity_poly.pdbx_strand_id
1 'polypeptide(L)'
;MDIVKNTVVTLTYIVKDADGNLLEESNEPVSYLHGDYDNIFPLVERALDGKTTGEKVEMKLQPADAFGEFDESLVRIEPREGFPDDIEVGMQFVGSPDNGGEEMLYTVTDIAEDKVVVDGNHPFAGQAVHFECVVSDVRAATSDEISHRHAHGAHGHHHH
;
A
#
# COMPACT_ATOMS: atom_id res chain seq x y z
N MET A 1 6.60 -21.32 -15.29
CA MET A 1 7.85 -20.60 -14.99
C MET A 1 7.83 -20.34 -13.50
N ASP A 2 8.94 -20.56 -12.82
CA ASP A 2 9.04 -20.28 -11.39
C ASP A 2 9.24 -18.77 -11.17
N ILE A 3 8.64 -18.25 -10.11
CA ILE A 3 8.84 -16.88 -9.64
C ILE A 3 10.24 -16.83 -9.03
N VAL A 4 11.08 -15.99 -9.61
CA VAL A 4 12.45 -15.73 -9.15
C VAL A 4 12.78 -14.27 -9.39
N LYS A 5 13.92 -13.80 -8.88
CA LYS A 5 14.41 -12.44 -9.15
C LYS A 5 14.37 -12.10 -10.65
N ASN A 6 13.91 -10.88 -10.96
CA ASN A 6 13.73 -10.33 -12.30
C ASN A 6 12.63 -11.03 -13.10
N THR A 7 11.56 -11.45 -12.43
CA THR A 7 10.33 -11.90 -13.08
C THR A 7 9.22 -10.89 -12.86
N VAL A 8 8.34 -10.74 -13.84
CA VAL A 8 7.09 -10.01 -13.69
C VAL A 8 6.03 -11.03 -13.32
N VAL A 9 5.41 -10.81 -12.17
CA VAL A 9 4.38 -11.68 -11.62
C VAL A 9 3.05 -10.95 -11.70
N THR A 10 2.09 -11.56 -12.37
CA THR A 10 0.72 -11.07 -12.41
C THR A 10 -0.11 -11.88 -11.44
N LEU A 11 -0.87 -11.22 -10.58
CA LEU A 11 -1.70 -11.84 -9.56
C LEU A 11 -2.97 -11.03 -9.31
N THR A 12 -3.96 -11.64 -8.67
CA THR A 12 -5.01 -10.91 -7.98
C THR A 12 -4.81 -11.08 -6.48
N TYR A 13 -5.18 -10.07 -5.70
CA TYR A 13 -5.06 -10.09 -4.25
C TYR A 13 -6.30 -9.56 -3.54
N ILE A 14 -6.43 -9.94 -2.28
CA ILE A 14 -7.43 -9.49 -1.33
C ILE A 14 -6.70 -9.20 -0.01
N VAL A 15 -6.99 -8.05 0.57
CA VAL A 15 -6.52 -7.62 1.89
C VAL A 15 -7.73 -7.49 2.81
N LYS A 16 -7.69 -8.19 3.94
CA LYS A 16 -8.71 -8.13 4.99
C LYS A 16 -8.10 -7.67 6.29
N ASP A 17 -8.92 -7.12 7.18
CA ASP A 17 -8.50 -6.83 8.55
C ASP A 17 -8.42 -8.12 9.40
N ALA A 18 -8.05 -7.97 10.68
CA ALA A 18 -7.96 -9.09 11.62
C ALA A 18 -9.32 -9.77 11.91
N ASP A 19 -10.43 -9.06 11.71
CA ASP A 19 -11.80 -9.53 11.89
C ASP A 19 -12.38 -10.18 10.61
N GLY A 20 -11.64 -10.11 9.50
CA GLY A 20 -12.01 -10.67 8.20
C GLY A 20 -12.85 -9.74 7.32
N ASN A 21 -13.00 -8.46 7.69
CA ASN A 21 -13.64 -7.47 6.83
C ASN A 21 -12.71 -7.12 5.67
N LEU A 22 -13.30 -6.92 4.49
CA LEU A 22 -12.56 -6.54 3.30
C LEU A 22 -12.04 -5.11 3.43
N LEU A 23 -10.72 -4.92 3.34
CA LEU A 23 -10.07 -3.62 3.30
C LEU A 23 -9.82 -3.20 1.85
N GLU A 24 -9.23 -4.10 1.07
CA GLU A 24 -8.88 -3.84 -0.32
C GLU A 24 -8.93 -5.14 -1.15
N GLU A 25 -9.28 -5.02 -2.43
CA GLU A 25 -9.13 -6.12 -3.39
C GLU A 25 -8.73 -5.60 -4.76
N SER A 26 -7.96 -6.41 -5.49
CA SER A 26 -7.67 -6.13 -6.89
C SER A 26 -8.86 -6.55 -7.77
N ASN A 27 -9.58 -5.58 -8.34
CA ASN A 27 -10.66 -5.88 -9.29
C ASN A 27 -10.15 -6.46 -10.62
N GLU A 28 -8.94 -6.07 -11.03
CA GLU A 28 -8.24 -6.59 -12.19
C GLU A 28 -6.90 -7.19 -11.74
N PRO A 29 -6.30 -8.12 -12.52
CA PRO A 29 -4.97 -8.62 -12.21
C PRO A 29 -3.97 -7.47 -12.14
N VAL A 30 -3.04 -7.56 -11.21
CA VAL A 30 -1.98 -6.60 -10.97
C VAL A 30 -0.64 -7.27 -11.25
N SER A 31 0.27 -6.55 -11.90
CA SER A 31 1.61 -7.03 -12.20
C SER A 31 2.64 -6.25 -11.40
N TYR A 32 3.56 -6.97 -10.77
CA TYR A 32 4.70 -6.39 -10.06
C TYR A 32 6.01 -7.05 -10.50
N LEU A 33 7.12 -6.34 -10.31
CA LEU A 33 8.47 -6.86 -10.57
C LEU A 33 9.03 -7.49 -9.29
N HIS A 34 9.36 -8.77 -9.36
CA HIS A 34 9.85 -9.57 -8.25
C HIS A 34 11.38 -9.54 -8.14
N GLY A 35 11.91 -9.37 -6.93
CA GLY A 35 13.32 -9.49 -6.58
C GLY A 35 13.90 -8.30 -5.82
N ASP A 36 13.24 -7.87 -4.74
CA ASP A 36 13.66 -6.79 -3.83
C ASP A 36 13.55 -5.39 -4.46
N TYR A 37 12.44 -5.14 -5.15
CA TYR A 37 12.15 -3.84 -5.77
C TYR A 37 11.14 -2.99 -5.00
N ASP A 38 10.68 -3.46 -3.83
CA ASP A 38 9.69 -2.79 -2.97
C ASP A 38 8.32 -2.57 -3.65
N ASN A 39 7.94 -3.45 -4.60
CA ASN A 39 6.67 -3.37 -5.32
C ASN A 39 5.51 -4.15 -4.66
N ILE A 40 5.81 -4.97 -3.65
CA ILE A 40 4.85 -5.75 -2.86
C ILE A 40 5.41 -5.95 -1.45
N PHE A 41 4.57 -6.32 -0.48
CA PHE A 41 5.01 -6.59 0.89
C PHE A 41 6.17 -7.61 0.91
N PRO A 42 7.30 -7.31 1.59
CA PRO A 42 8.50 -8.16 1.55
C PRO A 42 8.24 -9.61 1.98
N LEU A 43 7.33 -9.83 2.93
CA LEU A 43 6.95 -11.18 3.35
C LEU A 43 6.13 -11.92 2.28
N VAL A 44 5.26 -11.22 1.56
CA VAL A 44 4.50 -11.78 0.44
C VAL A 44 5.44 -12.12 -0.72
N GLU A 45 6.39 -11.23 -1.04
CA GLU A 45 7.42 -11.49 -2.06
C GLU A 45 8.18 -12.77 -1.74
N ARG A 46 8.71 -12.90 -0.52
CA ARG A 46 9.41 -14.12 -0.08
C ARG A 46 8.54 -15.37 -0.12
N ALA A 47 7.25 -15.26 0.19
CA ALA A 47 6.32 -16.39 0.12
C ALA A 47 5.99 -16.82 -1.31
N LEU A 48 6.14 -15.90 -2.28
CA LEU A 48 5.97 -16.15 -3.70
C LEU A 48 7.23 -16.68 -4.39
N ASP A 49 8.42 -16.51 -3.81
CA ASP A 49 9.66 -17.03 -4.38
C ASP A 49 9.60 -18.56 -4.58
N GLY A 50 9.94 -19.00 -5.80
CA GLY A 50 9.87 -20.39 -6.23
C GLY A 50 8.46 -20.92 -6.56
N LYS A 51 7.39 -20.13 -6.39
CA LYS A 51 6.02 -20.53 -6.80
C LYS A 51 5.81 -20.37 -8.30
N THR A 52 4.69 -20.89 -8.79
CA THR A 52 4.33 -20.87 -10.22
C THR A 52 2.90 -20.37 -10.43
N THR A 53 2.53 -20.13 -11.68
CA THR A 53 1.17 -19.75 -12.08
C THR A 53 0.11 -20.72 -11.53
N GLY A 54 -0.99 -20.18 -11.00
CA GLY A 54 -2.09 -20.91 -10.40
C GLY A 54 -1.94 -21.16 -8.90
N GLU A 55 -0.75 -20.95 -8.34
CA GLU A 55 -0.52 -21.04 -6.90
C GLU A 55 -1.22 -19.92 -6.14
N LYS A 56 -1.61 -20.24 -4.90
CA LYS A 56 -2.21 -19.31 -3.96
C LYS A 56 -1.28 -19.10 -2.77
N VAL A 57 -1.29 -17.89 -2.23
CA VAL A 57 -0.62 -17.53 -0.98
C VAL A 57 -1.63 -16.83 -0.08
N GLU A 58 -1.67 -17.25 1.17
CA GLU A 58 -2.42 -16.57 2.23
C GLU A 58 -1.47 -16.39 3.41
N MET A 59 -1.44 -15.19 3.97
CA MET A 59 -0.66 -14.93 5.17
C MET A 59 -1.20 -13.77 5.99
N LYS A 60 -0.92 -13.82 7.29
CA LYS A 60 -1.15 -12.69 8.20
C LYS A 60 0.10 -11.83 8.25
N LEU A 61 -0.06 -10.54 8.01
CA LEU A 61 0.98 -9.54 8.10
C LEU A 61 0.76 -8.69 9.35
N GLN A 62 1.80 -8.51 10.15
CA GLN A 62 1.76 -7.52 11.22
C GLN A 62 1.81 -6.11 10.62
N PRO A 63 1.46 -5.05 11.37
CA PRO A 63 1.51 -3.68 10.86
C PRO A 63 2.87 -3.35 10.22
N ALA A 64 3.96 -3.71 10.89
CA ALA A 64 5.33 -3.49 10.40
C ALA A 64 5.69 -4.25 9.11
N ASP A 65 4.93 -5.30 8.75
CA ASP A 65 5.15 -6.10 7.53
C ASP A 65 4.21 -5.71 6.38
N ALA A 66 3.25 -4.82 6.63
CA ALA A 66 2.22 -4.37 5.68
C ALA A 66 2.28 -2.86 5.45
N PHE A 67 1.41 -2.11 6.13
CA PHE A 67 1.21 -0.67 5.94
C PHE A 67 2.01 0.22 6.91
N GLY A 68 2.89 -0.39 7.71
CA GLY A 68 3.67 0.29 8.73
C GLY A 68 2.99 0.32 10.09
N GLU A 69 3.76 0.70 11.11
CA GLU A 69 3.23 1.01 12.43
C GLU A 69 2.52 2.36 12.42
N PHE A 70 1.56 2.54 13.32
CA PHE A 70 0.92 3.82 13.52
C PHE A 70 1.90 4.78 14.21
N ASP A 71 2.20 5.91 13.59
CA ASP A 71 3.08 6.93 14.14
C ASP A 71 2.25 8.11 14.68
N GLU A 72 2.18 8.22 16.00
CA GLU A 72 1.49 9.32 16.69
C GLU A 72 2.06 10.70 16.33
N SER A 73 3.32 10.79 15.87
CA SER A 73 3.94 12.05 15.48
C SER A 73 3.45 12.59 14.13
N LEU A 74 2.79 11.74 13.32
CA LEU A 74 2.15 12.14 12.07
C LEU A 74 0.71 12.64 12.29
N VAL A 75 0.18 12.51 13.50
CA VAL A 75 -1.12 13.06 13.89
C VAL A 75 -0.95 14.50 14.34
N ARG A 76 -1.74 15.40 13.76
CA ARG A 76 -1.68 16.84 14.04
C ARG A 76 -3.05 17.38 14.38
N ILE A 77 -3.05 18.41 15.22
CA ILE A 77 -4.25 19.17 15.58
C ILE A 77 -4.06 20.58 15.05
N GLU A 78 -4.84 20.92 14.04
CA GLU A 78 -4.74 22.18 13.34
C GLU A 78 -5.97 23.07 13.61
N PRO A 79 -5.82 24.41 13.60
CA PRO A 79 -6.95 25.31 13.77
C PRO A 79 -7.99 25.13 12.67
N ARG A 80 -9.27 25.09 13.02
CA ARG A 80 -10.37 24.94 12.05
C ARG A 80 -10.41 26.05 10.99
N GLU A 81 -9.92 27.24 11.31
CA GLU A 81 -9.82 28.40 10.42
C GLU A 81 -8.91 28.16 9.20
N GLY A 82 -7.99 27.19 9.27
CA GLY A 82 -7.12 26.81 8.16
C GLY A 82 -7.80 25.94 7.10
N PHE A 83 -9.04 25.49 7.34
CA PHE A 83 -9.76 24.55 6.50
C PHE A 83 -11.04 25.15 5.89
N PRO A 84 -11.50 24.67 4.73
CA PRO A 84 -12.76 25.10 4.13
C PRO A 84 -13.97 24.83 5.03
N ASP A 85 -15.05 25.58 4.88
CA ASP A 85 -16.28 25.43 5.68
C ASP A 85 -16.93 24.04 5.55
N ASP A 86 -16.80 23.41 4.38
CA ASP A 86 -17.40 22.11 4.03
C ASP A 86 -16.47 20.92 4.35
N ILE A 87 -15.64 21.02 5.38
CA ILE A 87 -14.71 19.93 5.76
C ILE A 87 -15.46 18.74 6.37
N GLU A 88 -15.08 17.54 5.96
CA GLU A 88 -15.63 16.28 6.41
C GLU A 88 -14.54 15.30 6.86
N VAL A 89 -14.88 14.41 7.79
CA VAL A 89 -14.00 13.30 8.18
C VAL A 89 -13.79 12.39 6.98
N GLY A 90 -12.54 12.00 6.74
CA GLY A 90 -12.11 11.23 5.57
C GLY A 90 -11.62 12.09 4.40
N MET A 91 -11.82 13.41 4.43
CA MET A 91 -11.21 14.29 3.42
C MET A 91 -9.69 14.28 3.53
N GLN A 92 -9.01 14.36 2.38
CA GLN A 92 -7.56 14.36 2.31
C GLN A 92 -7.02 15.72 1.85
N PHE A 93 -5.94 16.16 2.49
CA PHE A 93 -5.28 17.43 2.23
C PHE A 93 -3.78 17.24 2.11
N VAL A 94 -3.16 17.96 1.18
CA VAL A 94 -1.70 18.03 1.11
C VAL A 94 -1.23 19.12 2.08
N GLY A 95 -0.37 18.74 3.02
CA GLY A 95 0.16 19.64 4.04
C GLY A 95 1.69 19.57 4.10
N SER A 96 2.32 20.70 4.39
CA SER A 96 3.76 20.72 4.66
C SER A 96 4.01 20.38 6.14
N PRO A 97 4.89 19.41 6.45
CA PRO A 97 5.31 19.17 7.83
C PRO A 97 6.07 20.38 8.39
N ASP A 98 5.89 20.70 9.67
CA ASP A 98 6.55 21.84 10.35
C ASP A 98 8.07 21.82 10.25
N ASN A 99 8.66 20.64 10.07
CA ASN A 99 10.11 20.47 9.93
C ASN A 99 10.65 20.87 8.54
N GLY A 100 9.82 21.44 7.65
CA GLY A 100 10.24 21.84 6.30
C GLY A 100 10.55 20.64 5.38
N GLY A 101 9.99 19.48 5.71
CA GLY A 101 10.05 18.29 4.87
C GLY A 101 9.13 18.39 3.65
N GLU A 102 9.12 17.34 2.84
CA GLU A 102 8.26 17.25 1.66
C GLU A 102 6.78 17.28 2.06
N GLU A 103 5.95 17.80 1.16
CA GLU A 103 4.50 17.81 1.35
C GLU A 103 3.98 16.38 1.53
N MET A 104 3.16 16.17 2.55
CA MET A 104 2.56 14.88 2.86
C MET A 104 1.05 14.95 2.75
N LEU A 105 0.43 13.83 2.40
CA LEU A 105 -1.03 13.69 2.41
C LEU A 105 -1.49 13.44 3.84
N TYR A 106 -2.47 14.21 4.30
CA TYR A 106 -3.12 14.04 5.58
C TYR A 106 -4.60 13.76 5.39
N THR A 107 -5.14 12.85 6.18
CA THR A 107 -6.58 12.54 6.22
C THR A 107 -7.21 13.14 7.46
N VAL A 108 -8.35 13.82 7.31
CA VAL A 108 -9.11 14.34 8.46
C VAL A 108 -9.72 13.17 9.22
N THR A 109 -9.36 13.01 10.49
CA THR A 109 -9.84 11.93 11.34
C THR A 109 -10.89 12.38 12.34
N ASP A 110 -10.87 13.66 12.74
CA ASP A 110 -11.86 14.23 13.65
C ASP A 110 -12.03 15.74 13.45
N ILE A 111 -13.22 16.25 13.73
CA ILE A 111 -13.56 17.67 13.60
C ILE A 111 -14.30 18.14 14.86
N ALA A 112 -13.73 19.12 15.54
CA ALA A 112 -14.32 19.82 16.68
C ALA A 112 -14.68 21.27 16.31
N GLU A 113 -15.31 22.02 17.24
CA GLU A 113 -15.76 23.41 16.99
C GLU A 113 -14.61 24.35 16.56
N ASP A 114 -13.43 24.23 17.18
CA ASP A 114 -12.27 25.10 16.94
C ASP A 114 -11.06 24.39 16.31
N LYS A 115 -11.11 23.07 16.15
CA LYS A 115 -9.95 22.24 15.78
C LYS A 115 -10.31 21.14 14.80
N VAL A 116 -9.33 20.76 13.99
CA VAL A 116 -9.40 19.62 13.08
C VAL A 116 -8.21 18.71 13.39
N VAL A 117 -8.47 17.42 13.55
CA VAL A 117 -7.43 16.40 13.69
C VAL A 117 -7.16 15.82 12.31
N VAL A 118 -5.89 15.86 11.91
CA VAL A 118 -5.42 15.32 10.64
C VAL A 118 -4.33 14.29 10.88
N ASP A 119 -4.32 13.24 10.07
CA ASP A 119 -3.44 12.09 10.22
C ASP A 119 -2.68 11.82 8.93
N GLY A 120 -1.35 11.87 8.98
CA GLY A 120 -0.45 11.59 7.86
C GLY A 120 -0.09 10.11 7.70
N ASN A 121 -0.57 9.23 8.57
CA ASN A 121 -0.35 7.79 8.45
C ASN A 121 -1.07 7.19 7.23
N HIS A 122 -0.59 6.04 6.75
CA HIS A 122 -1.36 5.23 5.81
C HIS A 122 -2.72 4.86 6.44
N PRO A 123 -3.85 4.83 5.70
CA PRO A 123 -5.17 4.55 6.25
C PRO A 123 -5.29 3.24 7.05
N PHE A 124 -4.42 2.28 6.77
CA PHE A 124 -4.36 0.97 7.43
C PHE A 124 -3.11 0.78 8.31
N ALA A 125 -2.36 1.84 8.60
CA ALA A 125 -1.20 1.79 9.49
C ALA A 125 -1.61 1.33 10.90
N GLY A 126 -0.73 0.57 11.56
CA GLY A 126 -1.00 0.01 12.89
C GLY A 126 -1.96 -1.18 12.90
N GLN A 127 -2.53 -1.58 11.76
CA GLN A 127 -3.45 -2.72 11.68
C GLN A 127 -2.75 -3.97 11.15
N ALA A 128 -2.99 -5.11 11.80
CA ALA A 128 -2.62 -6.39 11.26
C ALA A 128 -3.62 -6.77 10.15
N VAL A 129 -3.10 -7.27 9.03
CA VAL A 129 -3.93 -7.59 7.86
C VAL A 129 -3.73 -9.03 7.43
N HIS A 130 -4.76 -9.58 6.80
CA HIS A 130 -4.76 -10.88 6.15
C HIS A 130 -4.65 -10.65 4.64
N PHE A 131 -3.53 -11.07 4.06
CA PHE A 131 -3.27 -10.95 2.64
C PHE A 131 -3.48 -12.31 1.96
N GLU A 132 -4.28 -12.33 0.90
CA GLU A 132 -4.53 -13.48 0.05
C GLU A 132 -4.21 -13.11 -1.41
N CYS A 133 -3.49 -13.94 -2.15
CA CYS A 133 -3.30 -13.74 -3.58
C CYS A 133 -3.32 -15.03 -4.40
N VAL A 134 -3.59 -14.87 -5.69
CA VAL A 134 -3.58 -15.94 -6.70
C VAL A 134 -2.74 -15.49 -7.87
N VAL A 135 -1.69 -16.25 -8.19
CA VAL A 135 -0.80 -15.94 -9.32
C VAL A 135 -1.49 -16.34 -10.62
N SER A 136 -1.65 -15.41 -11.55
CA SER A 136 -2.30 -15.63 -12.85
C SER A 136 -1.32 -15.74 -14.01
N ASP A 137 -0.15 -15.11 -13.94
CA ASP A 137 0.91 -15.23 -14.96
C ASP A 137 2.30 -14.95 -14.37
N VAL A 138 3.33 -15.57 -14.95
CA VAL A 138 4.74 -15.33 -14.58
C VAL A 138 5.57 -15.30 -15.86
N ARG A 139 6.29 -14.18 -16.07
CA ARG A 139 7.19 -14.02 -17.21
C ARG A 139 8.53 -13.41 -16.79
N ALA A 140 9.53 -13.53 -17.65
CA ALA A 140 10.78 -12.79 -17.48
C ALA A 140 10.54 -11.28 -17.62
N ALA A 141 11.19 -10.49 -16.78
CA ALA A 141 11.24 -9.04 -16.92
C ALA A 141 12.14 -8.65 -18.09
N THR A 142 11.79 -7.57 -18.76
CA THR A 142 12.66 -6.92 -19.74
C THR A 142 13.77 -6.14 -19.03
N SER A 143 14.87 -5.86 -19.73
CA SER A 143 15.97 -5.05 -19.18
C SER A 143 15.51 -3.65 -18.74
N ASP A 144 14.49 -3.10 -19.43
CA ASP A 144 13.92 -1.78 -19.15
C ASP A 144 13.15 -1.80 -17.81
N GLU A 145 12.28 -2.79 -17.60
CA GLU A 145 11.55 -3.00 -16.35
C GLU A 145 12.49 -3.18 -15.15
N ILE A 146 13.59 -3.91 -15.32
CA ILE A 146 14.62 -4.07 -14.29
C ILE A 146 15.30 -2.73 -13.99
N SER A 147 15.64 -1.97 -15.03
CA SER A 147 16.28 -0.66 -14.90
C SER A 147 15.36 0.35 -14.22
N HIS A 148 14.06 0.29 -14.51
CA HIS A 148 13.05 1.16 -13.90
C HIS A 148 12.48 0.62 -12.59
N ARG A 149 12.84 -0.61 -12.21
CA ARG A 149 12.45 -1.30 -10.96
C ARG A 149 10.95 -1.59 -10.83
N HIS A 150 10.18 -1.54 -11.90
CA HIS A 150 8.75 -1.87 -11.89
C HIS A 150 8.32 -2.56 -13.18
N ALA A 151 7.19 -3.27 -13.13
CA ALA A 151 6.63 -3.95 -14.29
C ALA A 151 5.96 -2.94 -15.23
N HIS A 152 6.20 -3.08 -16.53
CA HIS A 152 5.52 -2.31 -17.57
C HIS A 152 4.38 -3.14 -18.17
N GLY A 153 3.25 -2.52 -18.48
CA GLY A 153 2.13 -3.17 -19.17
C GLY A 153 0.76 -2.74 -18.63
N ALA A 154 -0.29 -3.41 -19.11
CA ALA A 154 -1.69 -3.09 -18.76
C ALA A 154 -2.01 -3.16 -17.26
N HIS A 155 -1.16 -3.84 -16.48
CA HIS A 155 -1.36 -4.11 -15.06
C HIS A 155 -0.16 -3.64 -14.19
N GLY A 156 0.75 -2.83 -14.74
CA GLY A 156 1.88 -2.31 -13.95
C GLY A 156 1.41 -1.26 -12.94
N HIS A 157 1.50 -1.54 -11.65
CA HIS A 157 1.20 -0.56 -10.62
C HIS A 157 2.40 0.36 -10.40
N HIS A 158 2.23 1.64 -10.71
CA HIS A 158 3.11 2.70 -10.22
C HIS A 158 2.61 3.09 -8.82
N HIS A 159 3.33 2.70 -7.77
CA HIS A 159 3.27 3.44 -6.53
C HIS A 159 4.19 4.66 -6.69
N HIS A 160 3.61 5.85 -6.59
CA HIS A 160 4.30 7.13 -6.69
C HIS A 160 4.32 7.80 -5.32
#